data_AF-A0AAW1N9U7-F1
#
_entry.id   AF-A0AAW1N9U7-F1
#
_cell.length_a   1.000
_cell.length_b   1.000
_cell.length_c   1.000
_cell.angle_alpha   90.00
_cell.angle_beta   90.00
_cell.angle_gamma   90.00
#
_symmetry.space_group_name_H-M   'P 1'
#
loop_
_entity.id
_entity.type
_entity.pdbx_description
1 polymer ?
#
loop_
_entity_poly.entity_id
_entity_poly.type
_entity_poly.pdbx_seq_one_letter_code
_entity_poly.pdbx_strand_id
1 'polypeptide(L)'
;MLKIVEADADSFAQRAEMYYKGRPELIRLVEEFYRAHRSLAERYDQLKSDRSIRVKSPLRNLLCPPKAEYENGFDSTFSIKSFDSFTEVAYSSDESAESEVDDPEELDDDCQVTQVDEVEGNRFSTWDGIDEIAKLREELDRLREENDIQRKQIEEFEAIKCGNAPFEEVETLKCDVVSLRLESTKQRDMISQKDEKIIEVVQKFEAAKQELIKIEAENRVLKDALKRAEEEKVEAKREVEKTSEEVVKLREEGERKDRCLVETIEEKDDEKRAVIRQLSLAMEILREDNKLLKKAVVKDSSKKRSPSMFRGVQLSRLFNPTSKCHASVVSSWY
;
A
#
# COMPACT_ATOMS: atom_id res chain seq x y z
N MET A 1 -19.10 11.17 4.90
CA MET A 1 -17.66 11.48 4.99
C MET A 1 -17.15 12.21 3.76
N LEU A 2 -17.23 11.65 2.54
CA LEU A 2 -16.75 12.30 1.31
C LEU A 2 -17.32 13.72 1.09
N LYS A 3 -18.62 13.90 1.33
CA LYS A 3 -19.29 15.21 1.26
C LYS A 3 -18.73 16.30 2.19
N ILE A 4 -18.02 15.94 3.26
CA ILE A 4 -17.38 16.88 4.20
C ILE A 4 -15.97 17.26 3.72
N VAL A 5 -15.38 16.44 2.84
CA VAL A 5 -13.99 16.57 2.35
C VAL A 5 -13.94 17.17 0.94
N GLU A 6 -14.92 16.87 0.08
CA GLU A 6 -15.03 17.32 -1.31
C GLU A 6 -15.85 18.62 -1.46
N ALA A 7 -15.68 19.60 -0.55
CA ALA A 7 -16.34 20.88 -0.72
C ALA A 7 -15.76 21.62 -1.94
N ASP A 8 -16.61 21.92 -2.92
CA ASP A 8 -16.26 22.70 -4.12
C ASP A 8 -15.81 24.11 -3.70
N ALA A 9 -14.50 24.34 -3.79
CA ALA A 9 -13.88 25.63 -3.49
C ALA A 9 -12.95 26.01 -4.65
N ASP A 10 -13.24 27.17 -5.24
CA ASP A 10 -12.55 27.73 -6.40
C ASP A 10 -11.11 28.18 -6.09
N SER A 11 -10.73 28.19 -4.80
CA SER A 11 -9.38 28.53 -4.33
C SER A 11 -8.92 27.60 -3.21
N PHE A 12 -7.61 27.34 -3.15
CA PHE A 12 -6.97 26.48 -2.14
C PHE A 12 -7.21 26.98 -0.70
N ALA A 13 -7.13 28.29 -0.47
CA ALA A 13 -7.34 28.88 0.84
C ALA A 13 -8.77 28.61 1.37
N GLN A 14 -9.76 28.74 0.49
CA GLN A 14 -11.16 28.49 0.80
C GLN A 14 -11.43 27.00 1.02
N ARG A 15 -10.77 26.12 0.26
CA ARG A 15 -10.82 24.66 0.49
C ARG A 15 -10.28 24.27 1.86
N ALA A 16 -9.14 24.85 2.26
CA ALA A 16 -8.56 24.63 3.57
C ALA A 16 -9.48 25.13 4.69
N GLU A 17 -10.06 26.33 4.55
CA GLU A 17 -10.99 26.89 5.52
C GLU A 17 -12.23 25.99 5.70
N MET A 18 -12.83 25.52 4.61
CA MET A 18 -14.00 24.63 4.64
C MET A 18 -13.66 23.28 5.28
N TYR A 19 -12.48 22.73 5.00
CA TYR A 19 -12.00 21.51 5.64
C TYR A 19 -11.88 21.68 7.16
N TYR A 20 -11.25 22.77 7.64
CA TYR A 20 -11.11 23.01 9.08
C TYR A 20 -12.45 23.25 9.78
N LYS A 21 -13.43 23.86 9.09
CA LYS A 21 -14.81 24.00 9.58
C LYS A 21 -15.54 22.66 9.66
N GLY A 22 -15.38 21.77 8.68
CA GLY A 22 -16.00 20.44 8.64
C GLY A 22 -15.28 19.35 9.46
N ARG A 23 -14.03 19.60 9.87
CA ARG A 23 -13.19 18.67 10.64
C ARG A 23 -13.87 18.08 11.89
N PRO A 24 -14.54 18.85 12.78
CA PRO A 24 -15.18 18.26 13.96
C PRO A 24 -16.28 17.25 13.60
N GLU A 25 -17.07 17.50 12.56
CA GLU A 25 -18.11 16.59 12.11
C GLU A 25 -17.52 15.32 11.48
N LEU A 26 -16.43 15.47 10.72
CA LEU A 26 -15.70 14.35 10.15
C LEU A 26 -15.12 13.44 11.22
N ILE A 27 -14.51 14.01 12.26
CA ILE A 27 -13.97 13.26 13.41
C ILE A 27 -15.09 12.48 14.10
N ARG A 28 -16.24 13.12 14.39
CA ARG A 28 -17.38 12.46 15.01
C ARG A 28 -17.86 11.23 14.20
N LEU A 29 -17.99 11.38 12.88
CA LEU A 29 -18.41 10.27 12.01
C LEU A 29 -17.41 9.11 12.02
N VAL A 30 -16.11 9.41 11.97
CA VAL A 30 -15.05 8.39 12.00
C VAL A 30 -15.03 7.65 13.34
N GLU A 31 -15.16 8.38 14.45
CA GLU A 31 -15.23 7.80 15.78
C GLU A 31 -16.45 6.89 15.96
N GLU A 32 -17.62 7.31 15.47
CA GLU A 32 -18.84 6.49 15.49
C GLU A 32 -18.69 5.22 14.66
N PHE A 33 -18.12 5.33 13.46
CA PHE A 33 -17.85 4.16 12.60
C PHE A 33 -16.87 3.20 13.27
N TYR A 34 -15.79 3.71 13.86
CA TYR A 34 -14.79 2.89 14.57
C TYR A 34 -15.41 2.19 15.79
N ARG A 35 -16.19 2.91 16.61
CA ARG A 35 -16.90 2.32 17.75
C ARG A 35 -17.89 1.24 17.31
N ALA A 36 -18.66 1.49 16.25
CA ALA A 36 -19.63 0.54 15.72
C ALA A 36 -18.96 -0.72 15.17
N HIS A 37 -17.89 -0.57 14.37
CA HIS A 37 -17.13 -1.69 13.83
C HIS A 37 -16.47 -2.51 14.94
N ARG A 38 -15.90 -1.85 15.96
CA ARG A 38 -15.31 -2.52 17.12
C ARG A 38 -16.34 -3.30 17.92
N SER A 39 -17.50 -2.70 18.20
CA SER A 39 -18.62 -3.38 18.87
C SER A 39 -19.14 -4.58 18.08
N LEU A 40 -19.18 -4.49 16.75
CA LEU A 40 -19.55 -5.62 15.90
C LEU A 40 -18.54 -6.76 15.99
N ALA A 41 -17.24 -6.46 15.94
CA ALA A 41 -16.18 -7.45 16.10
C ALA A 41 -16.23 -8.13 17.48
N GLU A 42 -16.41 -7.36 18.55
CA GLU A 42 -16.55 -7.88 19.92
C GLU A 42 -17.75 -8.82 20.04
N ARG A 43 -18.90 -8.50 19.42
CA ARG A 43 -20.07 -9.40 19.39
C ARG A 43 -19.83 -10.66 18.56
N TYR A 44 -19.06 -10.57 17.48
CA TYR A 44 -18.68 -11.73 16.69
C TYR A 44 -17.77 -12.69 17.48
N ASP A 45 -16.77 -12.14 18.19
CA ASP A 45 -15.89 -12.91 19.07
C ASP A 45 -16.66 -13.55 20.22
N GLN A 46 -17.61 -12.80 20.80
CA GLN A 46 -18.56 -13.34 21.77
C GLN A 46 -19.33 -14.51 21.18
N LEU A 47 -20.00 -14.38 20.02
CA LEU A 47 -20.74 -15.47 19.38
C LEU A 47 -19.88 -16.69 19.02
N LYS A 48 -18.63 -16.47 18.62
CA LYS A 48 -17.66 -17.53 18.31
C LYS A 48 -17.24 -18.27 19.58
N SER A 49 -16.98 -17.54 20.66
CA SER A 49 -16.69 -18.12 21.98
C SER A 49 -17.92 -18.79 22.59
N ASP A 50 -19.12 -18.24 22.42
CA ASP A 50 -20.40 -18.78 22.90
C ASP A 50 -20.78 -20.07 22.17
N ARG A 51 -20.51 -20.15 20.86
CA ARG A 51 -20.62 -21.40 20.10
C ARG A 51 -19.60 -22.43 20.58
N SER A 52 -18.41 -21.99 20.99
CA SER A 52 -17.42 -22.88 21.62
C SER A 52 -17.83 -23.31 23.04
N ILE A 53 -18.66 -22.54 23.74
CA ILE A 53 -19.15 -22.84 25.09
C ILE A 53 -20.40 -23.74 25.04
N ARG A 54 -21.31 -23.54 24.08
CA ARG A 54 -22.49 -24.41 23.86
C ARG A 54 -22.15 -25.80 23.30
N VAL A 55 -20.96 -25.97 22.72
CA VAL A 55 -20.45 -27.28 22.22
C VAL A 55 -19.62 -28.00 23.29
N LYS A 56 -19.66 -27.57 24.57
CA LYS A 56 -19.25 -28.39 25.72
C LYS A 56 -20.34 -29.38 26.14
N SER A 57 -20.96 -30.03 25.16
CA SER A 57 -21.70 -31.27 25.34
C SER A 57 -20.69 -32.42 25.10
N PRO A 58 -20.72 -33.53 25.85
CA PRO A 58 -19.55 -34.40 26.07
C PRO A 58 -19.17 -35.35 24.90
N LEU A 59 -19.40 -34.95 23.64
CA LEU A 59 -19.17 -35.78 22.45
C LEU A 59 -18.20 -35.16 21.44
N ARG A 60 -17.12 -34.52 21.89
CA ARG A 60 -16.08 -33.99 21.00
C ARG A 60 -14.66 -34.39 21.42
N ASN A 61 -14.46 -35.65 21.77
CA ASN A 61 -13.14 -36.22 22.06
C ASN A 61 -12.59 -37.17 20.98
N LEU A 62 -13.16 -37.23 19.77
CA LEU A 62 -12.72 -38.20 18.75
C LEU A 62 -12.00 -37.64 17.52
N LEU A 63 -11.94 -36.32 17.31
CA LEU A 63 -11.38 -35.77 16.06
C LEU A 63 -10.56 -34.50 16.31
N CYS A 64 -9.31 -34.67 16.76
CA CYS A 64 -8.18 -33.81 16.39
C CYS A 64 -6.84 -34.48 16.75
N PRO A 65 -5.83 -34.49 15.85
CA PRO A 65 -4.51 -35.03 16.11
C PRO A 65 -3.69 -34.08 17.01
N PRO A 66 -2.63 -34.57 17.70
CA PRO A 66 -1.87 -33.78 18.65
C PRO A 66 -1.04 -32.71 17.92
N LYS A 67 -1.11 -31.46 18.39
CA LYS A 67 -0.17 -30.41 17.99
C LYS A 67 1.10 -30.54 18.83
N ALA A 68 2.22 -30.83 18.18
CA ALA A 68 3.54 -30.53 18.71
C ALA A 68 3.84 -29.05 18.46
N GLU A 69 4.20 -28.36 19.54
CA GLU A 69 4.79 -27.03 19.53
C GLU A 69 6.23 -27.15 19.05
N TYR A 70 6.66 -26.38 18.03
CA TYR A 70 8.04 -25.87 17.90
C TYR A 70 8.05 -24.64 16.99
N GLU A 71 8.86 -23.66 17.41
CA GLU A 71 9.08 -22.34 16.84
C GLU A 71 9.85 -22.36 15.50
N ASN A 72 9.64 -21.27 14.75
CA ASN A 72 10.59 -20.54 13.88
C ASN A 72 11.47 -21.30 12.86
N GLY A 73 11.37 -20.88 11.59
CA GLY A 73 12.51 -20.98 10.66
C GLY A 73 12.18 -21.02 9.17
N PHE A 74 12.13 -19.84 8.55
CA PHE A 74 12.85 -19.49 7.31
C PHE A 74 12.77 -20.42 6.08
N ASP A 75 11.96 -19.97 5.13
CA ASP A 75 12.21 -19.74 3.69
C ASP A 75 13.06 -20.67 2.80
N SER A 76 12.48 -20.86 1.61
CA SER A 76 13.10 -20.93 0.27
C SER A 76 13.41 -22.26 -0.42
N THR A 77 12.79 -22.35 -1.59
CA THR A 77 13.24 -22.93 -2.88
C THR A 77 13.40 -24.45 -3.06
N PHE A 78 12.34 -25.03 -3.65
CA PHE A 78 12.30 -25.68 -4.97
C PHE A 78 13.46 -26.63 -5.35
N SER A 79 13.13 -27.92 -5.46
CA SER A 79 13.68 -28.78 -6.51
C SER A 79 12.63 -29.76 -7.02
N ILE A 80 12.29 -29.61 -8.29
CA ILE A 80 11.41 -30.44 -9.12
C ILE A 80 11.93 -31.88 -9.21
N LYS A 81 11.00 -32.85 -9.26
CA LYS A 81 11.01 -34.07 -10.09
C LYS A 81 9.54 -34.52 -10.23
N SER A 82 8.87 -34.19 -11.33
CA SER A 82 8.75 -35.05 -12.52
C SER A 82 7.89 -36.30 -12.27
N PHE A 83 6.61 -36.22 -12.63
CA PHE A 83 5.94 -37.34 -13.30
C PHE A 83 4.81 -36.78 -14.18
N ASP A 84 4.85 -37.17 -15.45
CA ASP A 84 4.24 -36.50 -16.58
C ASP A 84 3.09 -37.35 -17.15
N SER A 85 2.22 -36.66 -17.89
CA SER A 85 1.29 -37.18 -18.90
C SER A 85 0.04 -37.94 -18.39
N PHE A 86 -1.14 -37.32 -18.28
CA PHE A 86 -2.04 -36.71 -19.28
C PHE A 86 -3.07 -37.68 -19.86
N THR A 87 -4.31 -37.22 -19.75
CA THR A 87 -5.58 -37.82 -20.12
C THR A 87 -5.90 -37.54 -21.59
N GLU A 88 -6.71 -38.42 -22.20
CA GLU A 88 -7.89 -38.03 -23.00
C GLU A 88 -7.88 -38.14 -24.54
N VAL A 89 -9.06 -38.61 -24.97
CA VAL A 89 -9.83 -38.38 -26.21
C VAL A 89 -9.79 -39.44 -27.32
N ALA A 90 -11.03 -39.83 -27.65
CA ALA A 90 -11.53 -40.76 -28.65
C ALA A 90 -11.35 -40.32 -30.10
N TYR A 91 -11.42 -41.31 -31.02
CA TYR A 91 -12.05 -41.16 -32.34
C TYR A 91 -12.69 -42.48 -32.78
N SER A 92 -13.82 -42.33 -33.48
CA SER A 92 -14.70 -43.35 -34.06
C SER A 92 -14.19 -43.85 -35.42
N SER A 93 -14.51 -45.09 -35.80
CA SER A 93 -14.74 -45.50 -37.20
C SER A 93 -15.50 -46.82 -37.26
N ASP A 94 -16.62 -46.81 -37.99
CA ASP A 94 -17.45 -47.96 -38.37
C ASP A 94 -16.71 -49.00 -39.24
N GLU A 95 -17.29 -50.20 -39.34
CA GLU A 95 -17.46 -51.10 -40.51
C GLU A 95 -17.72 -52.53 -39.97
N SER A 96 -18.96 -53.03 -40.04
CA SER A 96 -19.46 -53.87 -41.15
C SER A 96 -18.91 -55.31 -41.15
N ALA A 97 -19.76 -56.28 -40.77
CA ALA A 97 -19.81 -57.62 -41.36
C ALA A 97 -21.03 -58.38 -40.83
N GLU A 98 -21.95 -58.69 -41.74
CA GLU A 98 -23.00 -59.68 -41.56
C GLU A 98 -22.40 -61.10 -41.38
N SER A 99 -23.08 -61.96 -40.62
CA SER A 99 -22.84 -63.40 -40.73
C SER A 99 -24.13 -64.16 -40.45
N GLU A 100 -24.45 -64.95 -41.45
CA GLU A 100 -25.64 -65.76 -41.69
C GLU A 100 -25.71 -66.98 -40.76
N VAL A 101 -26.95 -67.44 -40.56
CA VAL A 101 -27.36 -68.70 -39.96
C VAL A 101 -26.65 -69.90 -40.60
N ASP A 102 -26.34 -70.92 -39.79
CA ASP A 102 -26.37 -72.30 -40.29
C ASP A 102 -26.82 -73.27 -39.19
N ASP A 103 -27.75 -74.12 -39.60
CA ASP A 103 -28.50 -75.13 -38.85
C ASP A 103 -27.86 -76.51 -39.07
N PRO A 104 -27.70 -77.39 -38.08
CA PRO A 104 -27.48 -78.79 -38.33
C PRO A 104 -28.80 -79.55 -38.31
N GLU A 105 -29.16 -80.00 -39.51
CA GLU A 105 -30.24 -80.93 -39.86
C GLU A 105 -30.36 -82.15 -38.93
N GLU A 106 -31.61 -82.59 -38.83
CA GLU A 106 -32.04 -83.87 -38.30
C GLU A 106 -31.34 -85.06 -38.98
N LEU A 107 -31.03 -86.08 -38.18
CA LEU A 107 -30.89 -87.45 -38.69
C LEU A 107 -31.91 -88.33 -37.98
N ASP A 108 -32.82 -88.83 -38.82
CA ASP A 108 -33.74 -89.92 -38.60
C ASP A 108 -33.04 -91.15 -37.99
N ASP A 109 -33.65 -91.75 -36.96
CA ASP A 109 -33.61 -93.21 -36.86
C ASP A 109 -34.91 -93.74 -36.26
N ASP A 110 -35.63 -94.46 -37.11
CA ASP A 110 -36.89 -95.15 -36.87
C ASP A 110 -36.73 -96.22 -35.77
N CYS A 111 -37.63 -96.23 -34.78
CA CYS A 111 -37.96 -97.45 -34.06
C CYS A 111 -39.47 -97.56 -33.89
N GLN A 112 -40.06 -98.34 -34.79
CA GLN A 112 -41.48 -98.67 -34.86
C GLN A 112 -41.92 -99.45 -33.62
N VAL A 113 -43.07 -99.06 -33.10
CA VAL A 113 -43.90 -99.85 -32.21
C VAL A 113 -44.50 -101.01 -33.01
N THR A 114 -44.12 -102.25 -32.70
CA THR A 114 -44.86 -103.44 -33.13
C THR A 114 -45.33 -104.21 -31.89
N GLN A 115 -46.64 -104.19 -31.65
CA GLN A 115 -47.33 -105.22 -30.88
C GLN A 115 -47.24 -106.52 -31.67
N VAL A 116 -46.78 -107.61 -31.04
CA VAL A 116 -47.23 -108.96 -31.39
C VAL A 116 -47.21 -109.84 -30.14
N ASP A 117 -48.42 -110.20 -29.72
CA ASP A 117 -48.93 -111.38 -29.01
C ASP A 117 -48.07 -112.27 -28.11
N GLU A 118 -48.75 -112.70 -27.04
CA GLU A 118 -48.46 -113.82 -26.13
C GLU A 118 -47.99 -115.09 -26.86
N VAL A 119 -47.08 -115.87 -26.23
CA VAL A 119 -47.37 -117.22 -25.69
C VAL A 119 -46.20 -117.68 -24.80
N GLU A 120 -46.57 -117.98 -23.55
CA GLU A 120 -46.06 -118.92 -22.54
C GLU A 120 -44.60 -119.45 -22.57
N GLY A 121 -43.92 -119.22 -21.45
CA GLY A 121 -43.53 -120.32 -20.56
C GLY A 121 -42.03 -120.57 -20.41
N ASN A 122 -41.44 -120.11 -19.30
CA ASN A 122 -40.84 -121.04 -18.34
C ASN A 122 -40.63 -120.40 -16.95
N ARG A 123 -41.04 -121.16 -15.94
CA ARG A 123 -41.02 -120.89 -14.50
C ARG A 123 -39.60 -121.03 -13.92
N PHE A 124 -39.08 -119.99 -13.27
CA PHE A 124 -38.16 -120.00 -12.09
C PHE A 124 -37.51 -118.60 -12.00
N SER A 125 -37.52 -117.79 -10.95
CA SER A 125 -37.74 -117.98 -9.51
C SER A 125 -38.38 -116.71 -8.92
N THR A 126 -39.66 -116.82 -8.60
CA THR A 126 -40.60 -115.77 -8.17
C THR A 126 -40.48 -115.43 -6.67
N TRP A 127 -39.29 -115.11 -6.14
CA TRP A 127 -39.26 -114.59 -4.76
C TRP A 127 -38.13 -113.60 -4.42
N ASP A 128 -36.90 -113.76 -4.94
CA ASP A 128 -35.80 -112.80 -4.63
C ASP A 128 -35.88 -111.50 -5.45
N GLY A 129 -36.12 -111.59 -6.76
CA GLY A 129 -36.14 -110.41 -7.63
C GLY A 129 -37.28 -109.42 -7.36
N ILE A 130 -38.34 -109.83 -6.66
CA ILE A 130 -39.44 -108.93 -6.28
C ILE A 130 -38.95 -107.94 -5.20
N ASP A 131 -38.07 -108.37 -4.30
CA ASP A 131 -37.48 -107.54 -3.24
C ASP A 131 -36.43 -106.57 -3.81
N GLU A 132 -35.59 -107.02 -4.75
CA GLU A 132 -34.70 -106.10 -5.50
C GLU A 132 -35.48 -105.08 -6.34
N ILE A 133 -36.55 -105.51 -7.03
CA ILE A 133 -37.41 -104.60 -7.81
C ILE A 133 -38.10 -103.59 -6.88
N ALA A 134 -38.50 -103.99 -5.67
CA ALA A 134 -39.07 -103.09 -4.67
C ALA A 134 -38.04 -102.06 -4.16
N LYS A 135 -36.82 -102.49 -3.82
CA LYS A 135 -35.73 -101.59 -3.38
C LYS A 135 -35.29 -100.61 -4.46
N LEU A 136 -35.20 -101.07 -5.72
CA LEU A 136 -34.87 -100.21 -6.86
C LEU A 136 -35.99 -99.21 -7.16
N ARG A 137 -37.26 -99.58 -6.99
CA ARG A 137 -38.39 -98.65 -7.10
C ARG A 137 -38.37 -97.59 -6.00
N GLU A 138 -38.09 -98.00 -4.76
CA GLU A 138 -37.96 -97.07 -3.63
C GLU A 138 -36.77 -96.11 -3.81
N GLU A 139 -35.65 -96.59 -4.36
CA GLU A 139 -34.50 -95.73 -4.71
C GLU A 139 -34.83 -94.78 -5.87
N LEU A 140 -35.60 -95.23 -6.86
CA LEU A 140 -36.11 -94.38 -7.93
C LEU A 140 -37.03 -93.27 -7.40
N ASP A 141 -37.88 -93.60 -6.42
CA ASP A 141 -38.76 -92.63 -5.76
C ASP A 141 -37.94 -91.63 -4.94
N ARG A 142 -36.91 -92.08 -4.20
CA ARG A 142 -35.96 -91.19 -3.50
C ARG A 142 -35.21 -90.26 -4.45
N LEU A 143 -34.65 -90.79 -5.53
CA LEU A 143 -33.92 -90.00 -6.52
C LEU A 143 -34.82 -89.03 -7.28
N ARG A 144 -36.10 -89.38 -7.47
CA ARG A 144 -37.11 -88.46 -8.01
C ARG A 144 -37.40 -87.32 -7.05
N GLU A 145 -37.57 -87.62 -5.76
CA GLU A 145 -37.75 -86.59 -4.73
C GLU A 145 -36.53 -85.66 -4.63
N GLU A 146 -35.31 -86.20 -4.67
CA GLU A 146 -34.08 -85.40 -4.64
C GLU A 146 -33.95 -84.51 -5.90
N ASN A 147 -34.25 -85.05 -7.08
CA ASN A 147 -34.28 -84.25 -8.32
C ASN A 147 -35.36 -83.16 -8.28
N ASP A 148 -36.53 -83.44 -7.71
CA ASP A 148 -37.57 -82.43 -7.52
C ASP A 148 -37.15 -81.34 -6.53
N ILE A 149 -36.39 -81.68 -5.48
CA ILE A 149 -35.82 -80.70 -4.54
C ILE A 149 -34.76 -79.85 -5.24
N GLN A 150 -33.83 -80.45 -5.98
CA GLN A 150 -32.79 -79.73 -6.71
C GLN A 150 -33.40 -78.81 -7.79
N ARG A 151 -34.41 -79.30 -8.52
CA ARG A 151 -35.11 -78.48 -9.52
C ARG A 151 -35.80 -77.28 -8.87
N LYS A 152 -36.45 -77.47 -7.71
CA LYS A 152 -37.04 -76.36 -6.93
C LYS A 152 -35.99 -75.38 -6.43
N GLN A 153 -34.83 -75.85 -5.97
CA GLN A 153 -33.72 -74.99 -5.56
C GLN A 153 -33.13 -74.19 -6.73
N ILE A 154 -33.04 -74.80 -7.91
CA ILE A 154 -32.61 -74.12 -9.13
C ILE A 154 -33.65 -73.07 -9.54
N GLU A 155 -34.94 -73.41 -9.55
CA GLU A 155 -36.03 -72.47 -9.83
C GLU A 155 -36.05 -71.30 -8.83
N GLU A 156 -35.82 -71.57 -7.54
CA GLU A 156 -35.74 -70.55 -6.48
C GLU A 156 -34.48 -69.67 -6.63
N PHE A 157 -33.33 -70.25 -6.96
CA PHE A 157 -32.10 -69.51 -7.21
C PHE A 157 -32.16 -68.66 -8.49
N GLU A 158 -32.78 -69.18 -9.56
CA GLU A 158 -33.04 -68.44 -10.79
C GLU A 158 -34.07 -67.32 -10.57
N ALA A 159 -35.11 -67.54 -9.76
CA ALA A 159 -36.04 -66.48 -9.38
C ALA A 159 -35.34 -65.35 -8.60
N ILE A 160 -34.37 -65.69 -7.73
CA ILE A 160 -33.54 -64.69 -7.02
C ILE A 160 -32.61 -63.95 -7.99
N LYS A 161 -32.00 -64.66 -8.95
CA LYS A 161 -31.10 -64.09 -9.98
C LYS A 161 -31.84 -63.20 -10.99
N CYS A 162 -33.07 -63.56 -11.35
CA CYS A 162 -33.98 -62.81 -12.23
C CYS A 162 -34.77 -61.72 -11.48
N GLY A 163 -34.62 -61.61 -10.15
CA GLY A 163 -35.07 -60.45 -9.41
C GLY A 163 -34.22 -59.25 -9.83
N ASN A 164 -34.72 -58.44 -10.77
CA ASN A 164 -34.05 -57.26 -11.34
C ASN A 164 -33.64 -56.16 -10.33
N ALA A 165 -34.01 -56.29 -9.05
CA ALA A 165 -33.80 -55.26 -8.03
C ALA A 165 -32.31 -54.87 -7.82
N PRO A 166 -31.31 -55.78 -7.79
CA PRO A 166 -29.92 -55.41 -7.61
C PRO A 166 -29.32 -54.71 -8.84
N PHE A 167 -29.82 -54.99 -10.04
CA PHE A 167 -29.29 -54.42 -11.28
C PHE A 167 -29.74 -52.97 -11.46
N GLU A 168 -31.02 -52.69 -11.16
CA GLU A 168 -31.59 -51.34 -11.26
C GLU A 168 -31.03 -50.39 -10.19
N GLU A 169 -30.79 -50.89 -8.98
CA GLU A 169 -30.08 -50.14 -7.92
C GLU A 169 -28.61 -49.85 -8.30
N VAL A 170 -27.91 -50.80 -8.92
CA VAL A 170 -26.53 -50.58 -9.40
C VAL A 170 -26.47 -49.57 -10.55
N GLU A 171 -27.45 -49.58 -11.46
CA GLU A 171 -27.52 -48.65 -12.59
C GLU A 171 -27.85 -47.22 -12.12
N THR A 172 -28.76 -47.07 -11.15
CA THR A 172 -29.05 -45.77 -10.51
C THR A 172 -27.86 -45.25 -9.71
N LEU A 173 -27.21 -46.10 -8.91
CA LEU A 173 -25.99 -45.73 -8.19
C LEU A 173 -24.84 -45.33 -9.14
N LYS A 174 -24.71 -45.97 -10.31
CA LYS A 174 -23.77 -45.53 -11.35
C LYS A 174 -24.07 -44.11 -11.84
N CYS A 175 -25.33 -43.81 -12.14
CA CYS A 175 -25.75 -42.47 -12.55
C CYS A 175 -25.45 -41.42 -11.46
N ASP A 176 -25.69 -41.76 -10.20
CA ASP A 176 -25.38 -40.88 -9.05
C ASP A 176 -23.87 -40.66 -8.90
N VAL A 177 -23.05 -41.72 -9.04
CA VAL A 177 -21.58 -41.60 -8.99
C VAL A 177 -21.07 -40.71 -10.11
N VAL A 178 -21.59 -40.83 -11.33
CA VAL A 178 -21.22 -39.95 -12.45
C VAL A 178 -21.61 -38.50 -12.16
N SER A 179 -22.81 -38.27 -11.63
CA SER A 179 -23.29 -36.94 -11.26
C SER A 179 -22.44 -36.29 -10.15
N LEU A 180 -22.11 -37.07 -9.11
CA LEU A 180 -21.24 -36.62 -8.02
C LEU A 180 -19.81 -36.33 -8.50
N ARG A 181 -19.28 -37.14 -9.44
CA ARG A 181 -17.97 -36.89 -10.05
C ARG A 181 -17.96 -35.59 -10.83
N LEU A 182 -19.00 -35.32 -11.63
CA LEU A 182 -19.13 -34.08 -12.39
C LEU A 182 -19.25 -32.85 -11.48
N GLU A 183 -19.94 -32.96 -10.35
CA GLU A 183 -20.01 -31.86 -9.39
C GLU A 183 -18.66 -31.63 -8.70
N SER A 184 -17.95 -32.70 -8.33
CA SER A 184 -16.58 -32.60 -7.79
C SER A 184 -15.59 -31.94 -8.75
N THR A 185 -15.70 -32.18 -10.06
CA THR A 185 -14.83 -31.51 -11.05
C THR A 185 -15.15 -30.02 -11.13
N LYS A 186 -16.44 -29.64 -11.20
CA LYS A 186 -16.85 -28.22 -11.17
C LYS A 186 -16.34 -27.49 -9.92
N GLN A 187 -16.45 -28.12 -8.76
CA GLN A 187 -15.94 -27.56 -7.51
C GLN A 187 -14.42 -27.38 -7.56
N ARG A 188 -13.69 -28.34 -8.11
CA ARG A 188 -12.23 -28.26 -8.29
C ARG A 188 -11.84 -27.10 -9.20
N ASP A 189 -12.55 -26.91 -10.32
CA ASP A 189 -12.29 -25.80 -11.24
C ASP A 189 -12.58 -24.44 -10.59
N MET A 190 -13.68 -24.36 -9.81
CA MET A 190 -14.00 -23.18 -9.01
C MET A 190 -12.94 -22.87 -7.95
N ILE A 191 -12.35 -23.90 -7.32
CA ILE A 191 -11.24 -23.74 -6.37
C ILE A 191 -10.01 -23.24 -7.12
N SER A 192 -9.63 -23.85 -8.24
CA SER A 192 -8.49 -23.43 -9.06
C SER A 192 -8.59 -21.96 -9.48
N GLN A 193 -9.77 -21.53 -9.95
CA GLN A 193 -9.99 -20.13 -10.33
C GLN A 193 -9.87 -19.17 -9.13
N LYS A 194 -10.30 -19.59 -7.93
CA LYS A 194 -10.15 -18.78 -6.72
C LYS A 194 -8.69 -18.71 -6.29
N ASP A 195 -7.94 -19.80 -6.41
CA ASP A 195 -6.52 -19.86 -6.05
C ASP A 195 -5.69 -18.94 -6.96
N GLU A 196 -5.97 -18.91 -8.26
CA GLU A 196 -5.34 -17.96 -9.20
C GLU A 196 -5.58 -16.50 -8.79
N LYS A 197 -6.83 -16.15 -8.45
CA LYS A 197 -7.18 -14.80 -7.96
C LYS A 197 -6.48 -14.47 -6.64
N ILE A 198 -6.35 -15.44 -5.74
CA ILE A 198 -5.63 -15.28 -4.48
C ILE A 198 -4.15 -14.97 -4.75
N ILE A 199 -3.51 -15.71 -5.66
CA ILE A 199 -2.11 -15.48 -6.03
C ILE A 199 -1.92 -14.05 -6.57
N GLU A 200 -2.79 -13.59 -7.47
CA GLU A 200 -2.73 -12.23 -8.01
C GLU A 200 -2.86 -11.16 -6.90
N VAL A 201 -3.81 -11.34 -5.98
CA VAL A 201 -4.01 -10.42 -4.86
C VAL A 201 -2.80 -10.41 -3.93
N VAL A 202 -2.21 -11.57 -3.64
CA VAL A 202 -1.01 -11.71 -2.82
C VAL A 202 0.18 -10.98 -3.45
N GLN A 203 0.41 -11.17 -4.76
CA GLN A 203 1.47 -10.45 -5.48
C GLN A 203 1.28 -8.93 -5.44
N LYS A 204 0.05 -8.45 -5.65
CA LYS A 204 -0.26 -7.01 -5.53
C LYS A 204 -0.02 -6.49 -4.12
N PHE A 205 -0.38 -7.26 -3.10
CA PHE A 205 -0.15 -6.90 -1.70
C PHE A 205 1.35 -6.83 -1.38
N GLU A 206 2.14 -7.78 -1.85
CA GLU A 206 3.59 -7.79 -1.67
C GLU A 206 4.27 -6.60 -2.36
N ALA A 207 3.87 -6.28 -3.60
CA ALA A 207 4.35 -5.10 -4.31
C ALA A 207 3.99 -3.80 -3.55
N ALA A 208 2.74 -3.66 -3.11
CA ALA A 208 2.31 -2.50 -2.33
C ALA A 208 3.06 -2.38 -1.01
N LYS A 209 3.36 -3.51 -0.35
CA LYS A 209 4.16 -3.55 0.88
C LYS A 209 5.59 -3.09 0.65
N GLN A 210 6.22 -3.49 -0.47
CA GLN A 210 7.56 -3.02 -0.82
C GLN A 210 7.59 -1.52 -1.10
N GLU A 211 6.59 -0.99 -1.81
CA GLU A 211 6.47 0.46 -2.04
C GLU A 211 6.26 1.24 -0.74
N LEU A 212 5.45 0.70 0.19
CA LEU A 212 5.27 1.31 1.51
C LEU A 212 6.61 1.43 2.26
N ILE A 213 7.43 0.37 2.25
CA ILE A 213 8.75 0.37 2.90
C ILE A 213 9.67 1.46 2.28
N LYS A 214 9.64 1.64 0.96
CA LYS A 214 10.42 2.69 0.28
C LYS A 214 9.95 4.08 0.73
N ILE A 215 8.65 4.32 0.70
CA ILE A 215 8.05 5.60 1.11
C ILE A 215 8.35 5.91 2.59
N GLU A 216 8.31 4.90 3.47
CA GLU A 216 8.66 5.06 4.89
C GLU A 216 10.15 5.44 5.07
N ALA A 217 11.05 4.85 4.30
CA ALA A 217 12.47 5.19 4.31
C ALA A 217 12.71 6.63 3.81
N GLU A 218 12.05 7.03 2.72
CA GLU A 218 12.13 8.41 2.18
C GLU A 218 11.59 9.43 3.18
N ASN A 219 10.43 9.17 3.79
CA ASN A 219 9.86 10.03 4.82
C ASN A 219 10.78 10.18 6.04
N ARG A 220 11.48 9.11 6.42
CA ARG A 220 12.49 9.19 7.49
C ARG A 220 13.63 10.13 7.12
N VAL A 221 14.18 10.02 5.91
CA VAL A 221 15.26 10.91 5.42
C VAL A 221 14.78 12.37 5.35
N LEU A 222 13.58 12.61 4.82
CA LEU A 222 12.99 13.96 4.73
C LEU A 222 12.77 14.57 6.12
N LYS A 223 12.32 13.77 7.09
CA LYS A 223 12.13 14.23 8.47
C LYS A 223 13.46 14.62 9.13
N ASP A 224 14.52 13.84 8.92
CA ASP A 224 15.85 14.17 9.43
C ASP A 224 16.44 15.42 8.74
N ALA A 225 16.21 15.58 7.43
CA ALA A 225 16.60 16.78 6.69
C ALA A 225 15.86 18.03 7.17
N LEU A 226 14.55 17.93 7.43
CA LEU A 226 13.75 19.02 7.98
C LEU A 226 14.29 19.47 9.35
N LYS A 227 14.62 18.51 10.23
CA LYS A 227 15.18 18.81 11.55
C LYS A 227 16.51 19.56 11.44
N ARG A 228 17.42 19.13 10.55
CA ARG A 228 18.69 19.84 10.31
C ARG A 228 18.46 21.26 9.78
N ALA A 229 17.56 21.44 8.82
CA ALA A 229 17.23 22.76 8.28
C ALA A 229 16.61 23.69 9.35
N GLU A 230 15.83 23.14 10.29
CA GLU A 230 15.32 23.90 11.44
C GLU A 230 16.42 24.32 12.39
N GLU A 231 17.37 23.43 12.70
CA GLU A 231 18.54 23.74 13.53
C GLU A 231 19.42 24.83 12.89
N GLU A 232 19.72 24.70 11.59
CA GLU A 232 20.46 25.71 10.81
C GLU A 232 19.75 27.06 10.79
N LYS A 233 18.42 27.07 10.59
CA LYS A 233 17.61 28.30 10.62
C LYS A 233 17.67 28.98 11.99
N VAL A 234 17.66 28.21 13.07
CA VAL A 234 17.77 28.76 14.43
C VAL A 234 19.16 29.36 14.63
N GLU A 235 20.22 28.72 14.15
CA GLU A 235 21.57 29.27 14.28
C GLU A 235 21.78 30.54 13.44
N ALA A 236 21.34 30.53 12.17
CA ALA A 236 21.38 31.70 11.31
C ALA A 236 20.62 32.90 11.93
N LYS A 237 19.48 32.64 12.60
CA LYS A 237 18.76 33.69 13.35
C LYS A 237 19.59 34.27 14.49
N ARG A 238 20.34 33.44 15.23
CA ARG A 238 21.22 33.93 16.31
C ARG A 238 22.36 34.77 15.76
N GLU A 239 22.94 34.41 14.62
CA GLU A 239 23.98 35.21 13.97
C GLU A 239 23.45 36.56 13.46
N VAL A 240 22.26 36.57 12.88
CA VAL A 240 21.57 37.81 12.49
C VAL A 240 21.29 38.71 13.70
N GLU A 241 20.88 38.14 14.83
CA GLU A 241 20.65 38.90 16.07
C GLU A 241 21.95 39.53 16.58
N LYS A 242 23.04 38.76 16.67
CA LYS A 242 24.37 39.27 17.07
C LYS A 242 24.86 40.40 16.16
N THR A 243 24.80 40.20 14.85
CA THR A 243 25.23 41.22 13.87
C THR A 243 24.34 42.46 13.92
N SER A 244 23.03 42.30 14.14
CA SER A 244 22.11 43.41 14.36
C SER A 244 22.48 44.23 15.59
N GLU A 245 22.82 43.58 16.72
CA GLU A 245 23.29 44.27 17.92
C GLU A 245 24.59 45.04 17.68
N GLU A 246 25.54 44.46 16.94
CA GLU A 246 26.78 45.14 16.56
C GLU A 246 26.53 46.36 15.66
N VAL A 247 25.63 46.25 14.69
CA VAL A 247 25.23 47.36 13.82
C VAL A 247 24.60 48.50 14.63
N VAL A 248 23.78 48.19 15.63
CA VAL A 248 23.20 49.20 16.53
C VAL A 248 24.31 49.94 17.30
N LYS A 249 25.28 49.21 17.87
CA LYS A 249 26.41 49.84 18.58
C LYS A 249 27.20 50.78 17.68
N LEU A 250 27.56 50.32 16.48
CA LEU A 250 28.30 51.14 15.51
C LEU A 250 27.50 52.38 15.06
N ARG A 251 26.19 52.25 14.89
CA ARG A 251 25.30 53.39 14.58
C ARG A 251 25.34 54.42 15.70
N GLU A 252 25.16 54.01 16.96
CA GLU A 252 25.19 54.96 18.08
C GLU A 252 26.56 55.63 18.23
N GLU A 253 27.67 54.91 17.98
CA GLU A 253 29.00 55.49 17.94
C GLU A 253 29.16 56.52 16.82
N GLY A 254 28.60 56.26 15.63
CA GLY A 254 28.53 57.22 14.53
C GLY A 254 27.79 58.49 14.96
N GLU A 255 26.58 58.34 15.51
CA GLU A 255 25.78 59.46 16.01
C GLU A 255 26.48 60.25 17.13
N ARG A 256 27.23 59.58 18.02
CA ARG A 256 28.04 60.24 19.06
C ARG A 256 29.15 61.09 18.43
N LYS A 257 29.86 60.56 17.43
CA LYS A 257 30.92 61.29 16.73
C LYS A 257 30.36 62.50 15.99
N ASP A 258 29.23 62.34 15.30
CA ASP A 258 28.56 63.42 14.59
C ASP A 258 28.14 64.55 15.55
N ARG A 259 27.56 64.22 16.71
CA ARG A 259 27.24 65.22 17.74
C ARG A 259 28.47 65.98 18.24
N CYS A 260 29.54 65.26 18.56
CA CYS A 260 30.79 65.88 19.00
C CYS A 260 31.40 66.80 17.92
N LEU A 261 31.34 66.39 16.65
CA LEU A 261 31.79 67.22 15.54
C LEU A 261 30.95 68.50 15.42
N VAL A 262 29.61 68.41 15.55
CA VAL A 262 28.73 69.59 15.54
C VAL A 262 29.10 70.57 16.67
N GLU A 263 29.27 70.08 17.91
CA GLU A 263 29.67 70.90 19.05
C GLU A 263 30.99 71.65 18.78
N THR A 264 32.02 70.96 18.23
CA THR A 264 33.30 71.61 17.91
C THR A 264 33.17 72.67 16.80
N ILE A 265 32.30 72.47 15.82
CA ILE A 265 32.03 73.46 14.77
C ILE A 265 31.36 74.69 15.38
N GLU A 266 30.39 74.50 16.26
CA GLU A 266 29.69 75.58 16.96
C GLU A 266 30.65 76.43 17.81
N GLU A 267 31.52 75.78 18.60
CA GLU A 267 32.56 76.45 19.38
C GLU A 267 33.48 77.29 18.48
N LYS A 268 33.94 76.72 17.36
CA LYS A 268 34.79 77.44 16.41
C LYS A 268 34.08 78.60 15.72
N ASP A 269 32.79 78.47 15.45
CA ASP A 269 32.02 79.57 14.89
C ASP A 269 31.75 80.67 15.92
N ASP A 270 31.61 80.34 17.22
CA ASP A 270 31.56 81.32 18.29
C ASP A 270 32.88 82.08 18.47
N GLU A 271 34.02 81.38 18.40
CA GLU A 271 35.35 82.00 18.37
C GLU A 271 35.47 82.97 17.20
N LYS A 272 35.11 82.54 15.97
CA LYS A 272 35.11 83.41 14.78
C LYS A 272 34.20 84.62 14.97
N ARG A 273 32.98 84.41 15.49
CA ARG A 273 32.03 85.50 15.79
C ARG A 273 32.62 86.51 16.78
N ALA A 274 33.30 86.04 17.83
CA ALA A 274 33.95 86.91 18.81
C ALA A 274 35.09 87.74 18.20
N VAL A 275 35.94 87.14 17.38
CA VAL A 275 37.02 87.84 16.67
C VAL A 275 36.45 88.90 15.71
N ILE A 276 35.40 88.58 14.96
CA ILE A 276 34.72 89.55 14.08
C ILE A 276 34.19 90.73 14.89
N ARG A 277 33.56 90.49 16.05
CA ARG A 277 33.10 91.56 16.96
C ARG A 277 34.25 92.45 17.44
N GLN A 278 35.37 91.85 17.89
CA GLN A 278 36.54 92.59 18.34
C GLN A 278 37.19 93.43 17.23
N LEU A 279 37.38 92.85 16.04
CA LEU A 279 37.92 93.56 14.89
C LEU A 279 37.01 94.71 14.45
N SER A 280 35.69 94.52 14.47
CA SER A 280 34.71 95.56 14.14
C SER A 280 34.81 96.75 15.10
N LEU A 281 34.90 96.48 16.40
CA LEU A 281 35.11 97.51 17.43
C LEU A 281 36.42 98.28 17.22
N ALA A 282 37.53 97.56 16.98
CA ALA A 282 38.81 98.19 16.70
C ALA A 282 38.76 99.06 15.43
N MET A 283 38.08 98.61 14.38
CA MET A 283 37.87 99.40 13.16
C MET A 283 37.03 100.64 13.39
N GLU A 284 36.01 100.60 14.25
CA GLU A 284 35.20 101.78 14.62
C GLU A 284 36.03 102.83 15.35
N ILE A 285 36.80 102.42 16.37
CA ILE A 285 37.72 103.30 17.09
C ILE A 285 38.71 103.95 16.11
N LEU A 286 39.35 103.14 15.25
CA LEU A 286 40.28 103.67 14.24
C LEU A 286 39.60 104.63 13.25
N ARG A 287 38.33 104.41 12.87
CA ARG A 287 37.59 105.36 12.02
C ARG A 287 37.32 106.67 12.76
N GLU A 288 36.98 106.62 14.03
CA GLU A 288 36.76 107.81 14.86
C GLU A 288 38.04 108.61 15.04
N ASP A 289 39.15 107.96 15.41
CA ASP A 289 40.46 108.58 15.51
C ASP A 289 40.87 109.21 14.18
N ASN A 290 40.67 108.51 13.05
CA ASN A 290 40.93 109.08 11.72
C ASN A 290 40.06 110.32 11.42
N LYS A 291 38.79 110.34 11.86
CA LYS A 291 37.94 111.54 11.74
C LYS A 291 38.50 112.70 12.58
N LEU A 292 38.95 112.43 13.81
CA LEU A 292 39.53 113.42 14.70
C LEU A 292 40.85 113.97 14.15
N LEU A 293 41.75 113.09 13.69
CA LEU A 293 43.02 113.47 13.05
C LEU A 293 42.80 114.33 11.82
N LYS A 294 41.85 113.97 10.94
CA LYS A 294 41.48 114.81 9.78
C LYS A 294 40.99 116.20 10.20
N LYS A 295 40.14 116.30 11.23
CA LYS A 295 39.69 117.59 11.77
C LYS A 295 40.85 118.43 12.30
N ALA A 296 41.80 117.82 13.01
CA ALA A 296 42.99 118.50 13.52
C ALA A 296 43.88 119.04 12.38
N VAL A 297 44.16 118.21 11.37
CA VAL A 297 44.93 118.62 10.18
C VAL A 297 44.26 119.78 9.42
N VAL A 298 42.93 119.75 9.25
CA VAL A 298 42.20 120.85 8.61
C VAL A 298 42.31 122.15 9.42
N LYS A 299 42.31 122.07 10.75
CA LYS A 299 42.47 123.22 11.67
C LYS A 299 43.88 123.82 11.59
N ASP A 300 44.91 122.99 11.46
CA ASP A 300 46.32 123.42 11.32
C ASP A 300 46.70 123.86 9.90
N SER A 301 45.94 123.46 8.87
CA SER A 301 46.23 123.75 7.46
C SER A 301 45.89 125.18 6.98
N SER A 302 45.50 126.10 7.88
CA SER A 302 45.30 127.53 7.54
C SER A 302 46.59 128.32 7.28
N LYS A 303 47.77 127.66 7.23
CA LYS A 303 49.03 128.27 6.78
C LYS A 303 49.79 127.36 5.78
N LYS A 304 49.64 127.69 4.48
CA LYS A 304 50.51 127.40 3.31
C LYS A 304 51.33 126.09 3.29
N ARG A 305 51.10 125.26 2.25
CA ARG A 305 52.11 124.88 1.20
C ARG A 305 51.55 123.85 0.21
N SER A 306 51.86 124.04 -1.07
CA SER A 306 51.81 123.04 -2.16
C SER A 306 53.25 122.59 -2.50
N PRO A 307 53.49 121.71 -3.49
CA PRO A 307 53.04 120.32 -3.67
C PRO A 307 54.26 119.35 -3.73
N SER A 308 54.12 118.05 -3.43
CA SER A 308 55.16 117.07 -3.81
C SER A 308 54.65 115.65 -4.05
N MET A 309 55.11 115.09 -5.18
CA MET A 309 55.00 113.72 -5.63
C MET A 309 55.28 112.69 -4.54
N PHE A 310 54.42 111.67 -4.43
CA PHE A 310 54.83 110.34 -4.00
C PHE A 310 54.51 109.35 -5.11
N ARG A 311 55.57 108.68 -5.57
CA ARG A 311 55.57 107.68 -6.64
C ARG A 311 54.73 106.48 -6.22
N GLY A 312 54.04 105.88 -7.19
CA GLY A 312 53.29 104.65 -7.01
C GLY A 312 54.17 103.52 -6.47
N VAL A 313 53.61 102.75 -5.55
CA VAL A 313 54.06 101.40 -5.23
C VAL A 313 52.90 100.48 -5.55
N GLN A 314 53.02 99.72 -6.64
CA GLN A 314 52.13 98.62 -6.98
C GLN A 314 52.27 97.53 -5.91
N LEU A 315 51.21 97.28 -5.16
CA LEU A 315 51.07 96.09 -4.32
C LEU A 315 50.29 95.01 -5.08
N SER A 316 50.83 94.59 -6.22
CA SER A 316 50.41 93.39 -6.93
C SER A 316 51.51 92.33 -6.76
N ARG A 317 51.55 91.65 -5.59
CA ARG A 317 52.30 90.39 -5.34
C ARG A 317 52.22 89.95 -3.87
N LEU A 318 51.05 89.51 -3.40
CA LEU A 318 50.95 88.64 -2.20
C LEU A 318 49.71 87.72 -2.33
N PHE A 319 49.62 86.97 -3.41
CA PHE A 319 48.81 85.74 -3.45
C PHE A 319 49.64 84.70 -4.20
N ASN A 320 50.29 83.81 -3.44
CA ASN A 320 50.86 82.57 -3.94
C ASN A 320 49.86 81.46 -3.60
N PRO A 321 49.15 80.88 -4.57
CA PRO A 321 48.48 79.61 -4.38
C PRO A 321 49.45 78.52 -4.83
N THR A 322 50.19 77.95 -3.88
CA THR A 322 50.99 76.74 -4.15
C THR A 322 50.72 75.71 -3.07
N SER A 323 49.87 74.74 -3.42
CA SER A 323 50.20 73.31 -3.23
C SER A 323 49.11 72.45 -3.87
N LYS A 324 49.43 71.93 -5.06
CA LYS A 324 48.88 70.67 -5.57
C LYS A 324 49.26 69.55 -4.60
N CYS A 325 48.37 68.61 -4.33
CA CYS A 325 48.70 67.19 -4.16
C CYS A 325 47.45 66.31 -4.30
N HIS A 326 47.43 65.55 -5.40
CA HIS A 326 46.83 64.24 -5.62
C HIS A 326 45.31 64.05 -5.58
N ALA A 327 44.73 64.08 -6.78
CA ALA A 327 43.68 63.15 -7.16
C ALA A 327 44.27 61.72 -7.22
N SER A 328 43.58 60.77 -6.58
CA SER A 328 43.69 59.35 -6.83
C SER A 328 42.28 58.79 -6.98
N VAL A 329 41.92 58.57 -8.24
CA VAL A 329 40.80 57.72 -8.67
C VAL A 329 41.18 56.28 -8.36
N VAL A 330 40.42 55.59 -7.51
CA VAL A 330 40.43 54.13 -7.40
C VAL A 330 38.99 53.66 -7.16
N SER A 331 38.42 53.11 -8.25
CA SER A 331 37.45 52.00 -8.38
C SER A 331 36.28 51.88 -7.38
N SER A 332 35.04 51.94 -7.87
CA SER A 332 34.29 50.78 -8.37
C SER A 332 34.07 49.72 -7.29
N TRP A 333 32.87 49.73 -6.72
CA TRP A 333 32.26 48.56 -6.09
C TRP A 333 30.84 48.43 -6.65
N TYR A 334 30.63 47.30 -7.32
CA TYR A 334 29.35 46.64 -7.49
C TYR A 334 28.95 46.00 -6.18
#